data_AF-A0A7V9GTX0-F1
#
_entry.id   AF-A0A7V9GTX0-F1
#
_cell.length_a   1.000
_cell.length_b   1.000
_cell.length_c   1.000
_cell.angle_alpha   90.00
_cell.angle_beta   90.00
_cell.angle_gamma   90.00
#
_symmetry.space_group_name_H-M   'P 1'
#
loop_
_entity.id
_entity.type
_entity.pdbx_description
1 polymer ?
#
loop_
_entity_poly.entity_id
_entity_poly.type
_entity_poly.pdbx_seq_one_letter_code
_entity_poly.pdbx_strand_id
1 'polypeptide(L)'
;MLGVAVLAAAAGALVAVGPRVDGRSFGGFLAAKIACAATGGSCPSAGNADRLAAAYGESDAALVRRHLPGLVYERGTYALPVDPARCRAHACSDAPDDRDLDVHTSKDGTPATVFTRVTRHRGSTHIQYWLYYPDSNSVFPGSRRAWALLPGDPRYPGFHQDDWEGYFVRIDARGNVAVRASSHRGYRYCKQRRCEGMWGGETGWTRVSKGSHAGHIPLPRRRERTSTPAGLRLVPLETYDRSGYVPLDPGIRPPWRKRVWLNPEARDTG
;
A
#
# COMPACT_ATOMS: atom_id res chain seq x y z
N MET A 1 -31.78 32.49 -18.24
CA MET A 1 -31.65 31.01 -18.12
C MET A 1 -30.64 30.39 -19.11
N LEU A 2 -30.33 31.01 -20.26
CA LEU A 2 -29.33 30.49 -21.21
C LEU A 2 -27.89 30.40 -20.65
N GLY A 3 -27.47 31.34 -19.79
CA GLY A 3 -26.08 31.40 -19.30
C GLY A 3 -25.67 30.23 -18.39
N VAL A 4 -26.61 29.66 -17.63
CA VAL A 4 -26.34 28.53 -16.72
C VAL A 4 -26.18 27.23 -17.51
N ALA A 5 -26.95 27.05 -18.58
CA ALA A 5 -26.87 25.87 -19.44
C ALA A 5 -25.55 25.81 -20.23
N VAL A 6 -25.03 26.95 -20.69
CA VAL A 6 -23.74 27.02 -21.42
C VAL A 6 -22.56 26.76 -20.49
N LEU A 7 -22.59 27.25 -19.25
CA LEU A 7 -21.58 26.95 -18.23
C LEU A 7 -21.58 25.47 -17.80
N ALA A 8 -22.76 24.87 -17.64
CA ALA A 8 -22.88 23.44 -17.33
C ALA A 8 -22.41 22.54 -18.49
N ALA A 9 -22.71 22.92 -19.74
CA ALA A 9 -22.24 22.20 -20.94
C ALA A 9 -20.73 22.34 -21.14
N ALA A 10 -20.16 23.52 -20.88
CA ALA A 10 -18.71 23.75 -20.95
C ALA A 10 -17.94 22.97 -19.87
N ALA A 11 -18.48 22.90 -18.64
CA ALA A 11 -17.91 22.08 -17.58
C ALA A 11 -18.00 20.58 -17.90
N GLY A 12 -19.12 20.11 -18.47
CA GLY A 12 -19.28 18.73 -18.95
C GLY A 12 -18.33 18.35 -20.09
N ALA A 13 -18.11 19.26 -21.04
CA ALA A 13 -17.19 19.06 -22.16
C ALA A 13 -15.70 19.01 -21.71
N LEU A 14 -15.31 19.79 -20.71
CA LEU A 14 -13.97 19.74 -20.12
C LEU A 14 -13.68 18.40 -19.40
N VAL A 15 -14.71 17.77 -18.81
CA VAL A 15 -14.60 16.43 -18.20
C VAL A 15 -14.51 15.33 -19.27
N ALA A 16 -15.18 15.50 -20.41
CA ALA A 16 -15.19 14.51 -21.49
C ALA A 16 -13.94 14.55 -22.40
N VAL A 17 -13.26 15.70 -22.50
CA VAL A 17 -12.11 15.92 -23.41
C VAL A 17 -10.79 16.13 -22.66
N GLY A 18 -10.82 16.17 -21.31
CA GLY A 18 -9.61 16.22 -20.50
C GLY A 18 -8.67 15.05 -20.80
N PRO A 19 -7.34 15.26 -20.85
CA PRO A 19 -6.39 14.18 -21.08
C PRO A 19 -6.65 13.07 -20.06
N ARG A 20 -6.74 11.82 -20.53
CA ARG A 20 -6.79 10.66 -19.63
C ARG A 20 -5.54 10.72 -18.75
N VAL A 21 -5.73 11.13 -17.50
CA VAL A 21 -4.63 11.21 -16.54
C VAL A 21 -4.19 9.80 -16.26
N ASP A 22 -3.04 9.41 -16.81
CA ASP A 22 -2.40 8.17 -16.42
C ASP A 22 -1.88 8.32 -14.98
N GLY A 23 -2.67 7.79 -14.03
CA GLY A 23 -2.34 7.75 -12.61
C GLY A 23 -1.02 7.03 -12.31
N ARG A 24 -0.39 6.40 -13.30
CA ARG A 24 0.90 5.70 -13.22
C ARG A 24 2.11 6.60 -13.48
N SER A 25 1.97 7.87 -13.84
CA SER A 25 3.12 8.77 -13.94
C SER A 25 3.53 9.32 -12.56
N PHE A 26 4.82 9.61 -12.33
CA PHE A 26 5.25 10.44 -11.20
C PHE A 26 4.61 11.83 -11.39
N GLY A 27 3.67 12.21 -10.51
CA GLY A 27 2.83 13.40 -10.67
C GLY A 27 1.40 13.14 -11.18
N GLY A 28 1.16 12.05 -11.93
CA GLY A 28 -0.20 11.64 -12.35
C GLY A 28 -1.13 11.29 -11.18
N PHE A 29 -0.56 10.89 -10.06
CA PHE A 29 -1.26 10.74 -8.78
C PHE A 29 -1.82 12.07 -8.24
N LEU A 30 -1.09 13.18 -8.39
CA LEU A 30 -1.59 14.51 -8.01
C LEU A 30 -2.73 14.93 -8.94
N ALA A 31 -2.60 14.65 -10.24
CA ALA A 31 -3.67 14.92 -11.21
C ALA A 31 -4.90 14.01 -11.00
N ALA A 32 -4.73 12.73 -10.67
CA ALA A 32 -5.82 11.82 -10.31
C ALA A 32 -6.53 12.27 -9.01
N LYS A 33 -5.77 12.79 -8.05
CA LYS A 33 -6.31 13.42 -6.82
C LYS A 33 -7.09 14.69 -7.11
N ILE A 34 -6.58 15.57 -7.98
CA ILE A 34 -7.27 16.79 -8.42
C ILE A 34 -8.56 16.41 -9.15
N ALA A 35 -8.53 15.42 -10.04
CA ALA A 35 -9.69 14.92 -10.75
C ALA A 35 -10.75 14.34 -9.81
N CYS A 36 -10.36 13.51 -8.83
CA CYS A 36 -11.28 12.93 -7.85
C CYS A 36 -11.92 14.01 -6.94
N ALA A 37 -11.18 15.09 -6.62
CA ALA A 37 -11.73 16.24 -5.91
C ALA A 37 -12.71 17.05 -6.77
N ALA A 38 -12.44 17.18 -8.08
CA ALA A 38 -13.28 17.92 -9.02
C ALA A 38 -14.60 17.20 -9.38
N THR A 39 -14.66 15.87 -9.29
CA THR A 39 -15.87 15.08 -9.58
C THR A 39 -16.78 14.87 -8.37
N GLY A 40 -16.61 15.64 -7.29
CA GLY A 40 -17.48 15.53 -6.10
C GLY A 40 -17.24 14.28 -5.26
N GLY A 41 -16.08 13.63 -5.39
CA GLY A 41 -15.66 12.55 -4.50
C GLY A 41 -16.19 11.15 -4.84
N SER A 42 -16.79 10.88 -6.00
CA SER A 42 -17.27 9.53 -6.36
C SER A 42 -16.15 8.61 -6.89
N CYS A 43 -15.15 8.31 -6.05
CA CYS A 43 -14.09 7.33 -6.34
C CYS A 43 -14.26 6.09 -5.43
N PRO A 44 -13.79 4.87 -5.77
CA PRO A 44 -13.88 3.69 -4.88
C PRO A 44 -13.27 3.90 -3.49
N SER A 45 -12.25 4.77 -3.41
CA SER A 45 -11.62 5.26 -2.17
C SER A 45 -12.54 6.14 -1.30
N ALA A 46 -13.63 6.68 -1.86
CA ALA A 46 -14.63 7.46 -1.14
C ALA A 46 -15.65 6.60 -0.38
N GLY A 47 -15.86 5.34 -0.80
CA GLY A 47 -16.70 4.41 -0.04
C GLY A 47 -16.15 4.06 1.35
N ASN A 48 -14.89 4.42 1.64
CA ASN A 48 -14.28 4.29 2.97
C ASN A 48 -14.06 5.65 3.67
N ALA A 49 -14.49 6.77 3.07
CA ALA A 49 -14.27 8.10 3.64
C ALA A 49 -14.95 8.21 5.01
N ASP A 50 -16.20 7.76 5.12
CA ASP A 50 -16.97 7.80 6.36
C ASP A 50 -16.33 6.94 7.47
N ARG A 51 -15.76 5.78 7.11
CA ARG A 51 -15.08 4.91 8.08
C ARG A 51 -13.78 5.52 8.59
N LEU A 52 -13.00 6.16 7.70
CA LEU A 52 -11.79 6.85 8.09
C LEU A 52 -12.10 8.06 8.96
N ALA A 53 -13.10 8.85 8.60
CA ALA A 53 -13.55 10.00 9.38
C ALA A 53 -14.09 9.57 10.75
N ALA A 54 -14.85 8.47 10.83
CA ALA A 54 -15.31 7.90 12.10
C ALA A 54 -14.15 7.41 12.99
N ALA A 55 -13.08 6.84 12.40
CA ALA A 55 -11.94 6.33 13.15
C ALA A 55 -10.94 7.40 13.59
N TYR A 56 -10.71 8.43 12.76
CA TYR A 56 -9.61 9.40 12.94
C TYR A 56 -10.06 10.87 13.04
N GLY A 57 -11.32 11.16 12.74
CA GLY A 57 -11.78 12.52 12.44
C GLY A 57 -11.46 12.97 11.02
N GLU A 58 -12.19 13.98 10.53
CA GLU A 58 -12.11 14.46 9.14
C GLU A 58 -10.70 14.90 8.72
N SER A 59 -10.01 15.64 9.58
CA SER A 59 -8.68 16.17 9.29
C SER A 59 -7.65 15.06 9.08
N ASP A 60 -7.61 14.07 9.97
CA ASP A 60 -6.64 12.97 9.87
C ASP A 60 -7.06 11.97 8.78
N ALA A 61 -8.36 11.75 8.55
CA ALA A 61 -8.85 10.99 7.40
C ALA A 61 -8.45 11.62 6.05
N ALA A 62 -8.43 12.95 5.96
CA ALA A 62 -7.91 13.66 4.79
C ALA A 62 -6.39 13.46 4.62
N LEU A 63 -5.62 13.44 5.71
CA LEU A 63 -4.18 13.13 5.66
C LEU A 63 -3.92 11.69 5.21
N VAL A 64 -4.70 10.71 5.69
CA VAL A 64 -4.61 9.31 5.24
C VAL A 64 -4.86 9.20 3.74
N ARG A 65 -5.90 9.86 3.21
CA ARG A 65 -6.16 9.85 1.76
C ARG A 65 -5.08 10.60 0.97
N ARG A 66 -4.56 11.69 1.54
CA ARG A 66 -3.50 12.51 0.92
C ARG A 66 -2.17 11.77 0.83
N HIS A 67 -1.83 10.91 1.78
CA HIS A 67 -0.51 10.27 1.82
C HIS A 67 -0.55 8.77 1.54
N LEU A 68 -1.68 8.26 1.02
CA LEU A 68 -1.81 6.87 0.57
C LEU A 68 -0.85 6.63 -0.62
N PRO A 69 0.13 5.72 -0.50
CA PRO A 69 1.00 5.39 -1.61
C PRO A 69 0.27 4.56 -2.66
N GLY A 70 0.66 4.73 -3.93
CA GLY A 70 0.43 3.71 -4.94
C GLY A 70 1.39 2.55 -4.74
N LEU A 71 0.99 1.37 -5.19
CA LEU A 71 1.81 0.16 -5.14
C LEU A 71 2.40 -0.10 -6.52
N VAL A 72 3.69 -0.43 -6.57
CA VAL A 72 4.37 -0.94 -7.76
C VAL A 72 4.85 -2.36 -7.47
N TYR A 73 4.48 -3.31 -8.31
CA TYR A 73 4.81 -4.72 -8.11
C TYR A 73 6.04 -5.08 -8.94
N GLU A 74 7.11 -5.56 -8.30
CA GLU A 74 8.24 -6.11 -9.03
C GLU A 74 7.78 -7.25 -9.93
N ARG A 75 8.26 -7.29 -11.18
CA ARG A 75 7.82 -8.29 -12.18
C ARG A 75 7.84 -9.71 -11.62
N GLY A 76 6.74 -10.43 -11.82
CA GLY A 76 6.52 -11.78 -11.30
C GLY A 76 6.01 -11.82 -9.86
N THR A 77 5.55 -10.68 -9.33
CA THR A 77 4.75 -10.59 -8.10
C THR A 77 3.28 -10.60 -8.50
N TYR A 78 2.58 -11.69 -8.21
CA TYR A 78 1.17 -11.85 -8.58
C TYR A 78 0.23 -11.34 -7.49
N ALA A 79 0.57 -11.62 -6.24
CA ALA A 79 -0.23 -11.29 -5.07
C ALA A 79 -0.50 -9.78 -4.94
N LEU A 80 -1.77 -9.45 -4.67
CA LEU A 80 -2.20 -8.15 -4.17
C LEU A 80 -2.28 -8.18 -2.64
N PRO A 81 -2.16 -7.03 -1.97
CA PRO A 81 -2.44 -6.99 -0.54
C PRO A 81 -3.95 -7.17 -0.32
N VAL A 82 -4.34 -8.04 0.61
CA VAL A 82 -5.75 -8.43 0.80
C VAL A 82 -6.16 -8.37 2.27
N ASP A 83 -7.44 -8.57 2.53
CA ASP A 83 -7.95 -8.71 3.89
C ASP A 83 -7.72 -10.12 4.42
N PRO A 84 -6.95 -10.32 5.50
CA PRO A 84 -6.75 -11.64 6.09
C PRO A 84 -8.04 -12.28 6.63
N ALA A 85 -9.11 -11.52 6.86
CA ALA A 85 -10.41 -12.08 7.21
C ALA A 85 -11.14 -12.69 6.00
N ARG A 86 -10.72 -12.36 4.76
CA ARG A 86 -11.36 -12.82 3.52
C ARG A 86 -10.48 -13.75 2.69
N CYS A 87 -9.17 -13.52 2.70
CA CYS A 87 -8.23 -14.24 1.86
C CYS A 87 -6.92 -14.50 2.64
N ARG A 88 -6.60 -15.78 2.82
CA ARG A 88 -5.38 -16.29 3.48
C ARG A 88 -4.59 -17.26 2.59
N ALA A 89 -4.96 -17.37 1.32
CA ALA A 89 -4.32 -18.25 0.35
C ALA A 89 -3.81 -17.44 -0.84
N HIS A 90 -2.68 -17.84 -1.43
CA HIS A 90 -2.07 -17.15 -2.57
C HIS A 90 -3.07 -16.94 -3.72
N ALA A 91 -3.82 -17.99 -4.08
CA ALA A 91 -4.74 -18.00 -5.21
C ALA A 91 -5.78 -16.85 -5.18
N CYS A 92 -6.39 -16.58 -4.01
CA CYS A 92 -7.40 -15.53 -3.89
C CYS A 92 -6.82 -14.10 -3.91
N SER A 93 -5.50 -13.96 -3.80
CA SER A 93 -4.79 -12.68 -3.86
C SER A 93 -4.18 -12.39 -5.24
N ASP A 94 -4.12 -13.38 -6.12
CA ASP A 94 -3.40 -13.26 -7.38
C ASP A 94 -4.11 -12.37 -8.39
N ALA A 95 -3.32 -11.51 -9.04
CA ALA A 95 -3.74 -10.74 -10.19
C ALA A 95 -2.79 -10.96 -11.38
N PRO A 96 -3.20 -10.65 -12.63
CA PRO A 96 -2.32 -10.76 -13.79
C PRO A 96 -1.01 -9.98 -13.62
N ASP A 97 0.13 -10.56 -14.01
CA ASP A 97 1.45 -9.88 -14.01
C ASP A 97 1.66 -9.14 -15.35
N ASP A 98 0.81 -8.14 -15.59
CA ASP A 98 0.89 -7.27 -16.75
C ASP A 98 1.34 -5.87 -16.30
N ARG A 99 2.47 -5.43 -16.88
CA ARG A 99 3.12 -4.15 -16.56
C ARG A 99 2.30 -2.92 -16.95
N ASP A 100 1.33 -3.10 -17.82
CA ASP A 100 0.46 -2.06 -18.33
C ASP A 100 -0.92 -2.10 -17.65
N LEU A 101 -1.06 -2.82 -16.51
CA LEU A 101 -2.27 -2.82 -15.69
C LEU A 101 -2.17 -1.96 -14.42
N ASP A 102 -3.29 -1.30 -14.13
CA ASP A 102 -3.60 -0.69 -12.85
C ASP A 102 -4.66 -1.57 -12.19
N VAL A 103 -4.21 -2.42 -11.26
CA VAL A 103 -5.00 -3.54 -10.76
C VAL A 103 -5.37 -3.33 -9.31
N HIS A 104 -6.65 -3.50 -9.01
CA HIS A 104 -7.23 -3.23 -7.70
C HIS A 104 -8.03 -4.41 -7.15
N THR A 105 -8.15 -5.47 -7.93
CA THR A 105 -8.92 -6.66 -7.61
C THR A 105 -8.17 -7.89 -8.10
N SER A 106 -8.15 -8.95 -7.31
CA SER A 106 -7.60 -10.24 -7.73
C SER A 106 -8.48 -10.91 -8.78
N LYS A 107 -7.99 -12.01 -9.37
CA LYS A 107 -8.76 -12.84 -10.30
C LYS A 107 -10.07 -13.36 -9.70
N ASP A 108 -10.09 -13.56 -8.39
CA ASP A 108 -11.24 -14.07 -7.62
C ASP A 108 -12.15 -12.96 -7.09
N GLY A 109 -11.91 -11.70 -7.46
CA GLY A 109 -12.74 -10.58 -6.99
C GLY A 109 -12.31 -9.99 -5.64
N THR A 110 -11.21 -10.43 -5.05
CA THR A 110 -10.73 -9.89 -3.76
C THR A 110 -10.13 -8.50 -3.96
N PRO A 111 -10.61 -7.46 -3.25
CA PRO A 111 -10.09 -6.11 -3.41
C PRO A 111 -8.72 -5.93 -2.78
N ALA A 112 -7.84 -5.20 -3.47
CA ALA A 112 -6.57 -4.73 -2.93
C ALA A 112 -6.83 -3.86 -1.70
N THR A 113 -6.35 -4.29 -0.54
CA THR A 113 -6.68 -3.73 0.77
C THR A 113 -5.44 -3.18 1.46
N VAL A 114 -5.57 -1.99 2.03
CA VAL A 114 -4.56 -1.34 2.87
C VAL A 114 -5.16 -1.02 4.22
N PHE A 115 -4.50 -1.51 5.26
CA PHE A 115 -4.86 -1.22 6.64
C PHE A 115 -4.16 0.05 7.09
N THR A 116 -4.85 0.90 7.84
CA THR A 116 -4.35 2.22 8.21
C THR A 116 -4.30 2.36 9.72
N ARG A 117 -3.42 3.23 10.20
CA ARG A 117 -3.37 3.71 11.58
C ARG A 117 -2.80 5.11 11.60
N VAL A 118 -3.37 5.98 12.43
CA VAL A 118 -2.83 7.32 12.70
C VAL A 118 -2.39 7.40 14.16
N THR A 119 -1.21 7.97 14.39
CA THR A 119 -0.67 8.20 15.74
C THR A 119 -0.01 9.57 15.82
N ARG A 120 0.06 10.15 17.01
CA ARG A 120 0.85 11.36 17.27
C ARG A 120 2.06 10.97 18.11
N HIS A 121 3.23 11.50 17.75
CA HIS A 121 4.46 11.26 18.51
C HIS A 121 5.37 12.49 18.44
N ARG A 122 5.66 13.08 19.61
CA ARG A 122 6.56 14.24 19.76
C ARG A 122 6.24 15.40 18.81
N GLY A 123 4.95 15.75 18.70
CA GLY A 123 4.49 16.85 17.84
C GLY A 123 4.39 16.52 16.34
N SER A 124 4.70 15.29 15.94
CA SER A 124 4.50 14.81 14.57
C SER A 124 3.27 13.91 14.47
N THR A 125 2.62 13.93 13.30
CA THR A 125 1.60 12.96 12.91
C THR A 125 2.27 11.83 12.12
N HIS A 126 2.00 10.59 12.51
CA HIS A 126 2.49 9.40 11.82
C HIS A 126 1.31 8.61 11.28
N ILE A 127 1.39 8.25 10.00
CA ILE A 127 0.42 7.38 9.33
C ILE A 127 1.13 6.08 8.98
N GLN A 128 0.53 4.96 9.38
CA GLN A 128 1.01 3.62 9.05
C GLN A 128 0.03 3.00 8.06
N TYR A 129 0.53 2.55 6.92
CA TYR A 129 -0.20 1.77 5.93
C TYR A 129 0.37 0.36 5.96
N TRP A 130 -0.49 -0.63 6.17
CA TRP A 130 -0.10 -2.03 6.31
C TRP A 130 -0.74 -2.86 5.19
N LEU A 131 0.07 -3.75 4.63
CA LEU A 131 -0.22 -4.59 3.49
C LEU A 131 -0.09 -6.05 3.97
N TYR A 132 -1.18 -6.80 3.86
CA TYR A 132 -1.15 -8.23 4.16
C TYR A 132 -1.10 -9.03 2.87
N TYR A 133 -0.12 -9.92 2.75
CA TYR A 133 -0.04 -10.95 1.72
C TYR A 133 -0.20 -12.33 2.36
N PRO A 134 -0.89 -13.28 1.70
CA PRO A 134 -1.08 -14.63 2.24
C PRO A 134 0.18 -15.42 2.55
N ASP A 135 1.27 -15.14 1.82
CA ASP A 135 2.55 -15.78 1.98
C ASP A 135 3.70 -14.84 1.59
N SER A 136 4.92 -15.30 1.84
CA SER A 136 6.16 -14.72 1.37
C SER A 136 7.08 -15.81 0.91
N ASN A 137 7.94 -15.51 -0.06
CA ASN A 137 8.96 -16.41 -0.58
C ASN A 137 10.28 -15.65 -0.80
N SER A 138 10.95 -15.35 0.31
CA SER A 138 12.15 -14.53 0.40
C SER A 138 13.42 -15.33 0.13
N VAL A 139 13.85 -15.52 -1.13
CA VAL A 139 15.25 -15.90 -1.49
C VAL A 139 15.48 -15.82 -3.02
N PHE A 140 16.75 -15.92 -3.41
CA PHE A 140 17.27 -15.78 -4.77
C PHE A 140 16.40 -16.40 -5.88
N PRO A 141 16.32 -15.77 -7.07
CA PRO A 141 15.70 -16.38 -8.23
C PRO A 141 16.29 -17.78 -8.50
N GLY A 142 15.44 -18.82 -8.48
CA GLY A 142 15.84 -20.21 -8.77
C GLY A 142 16.15 -21.08 -7.55
N SER A 143 16.31 -20.53 -6.35
CA SER A 143 16.68 -21.34 -5.19
C SER A 143 15.55 -22.27 -4.71
N ARG A 144 14.28 -22.03 -5.08
CA ARG A 144 13.16 -22.95 -4.78
C ARG A 144 13.30 -24.26 -5.57
N ARG A 145 13.72 -24.17 -6.84
CA ARG A 145 14.00 -25.35 -7.68
C ARG A 145 15.22 -26.09 -7.16
N ALA A 146 16.27 -25.37 -6.77
CA ALA A 146 17.46 -25.98 -6.20
C ALA A 146 17.17 -26.71 -4.86
N TRP A 147 16.35 -26.11 -3.99
CA TRP A 147 15.97 -26.73 -2.71
C TRP A 147 15.07 -27.96 -2.89
N ALA A 148 14.16 -27.94 -3.88
CA ALA A 148 13.32 -29.10 -4.21
C ALA A 148 14.13 -30.33 -4.68
N LEU A 149 15.42 -30.16 -5.03
CA LEU A 149 16.33 -31.23 -5.42
C LEU A 149 17.21 -31.73 -4.27
N LEU A 150 17.18 -31.08 -3.10
CA LEU A 150 17.99 -31.48 -1.94
C LEU A 150 17.17 -32.39 -1.01
N PRO A 151 17.74 -33.53 -0.54
CA PRO A 151 17.12 -34.34 0.50
C PRO A 151 17.16 -33.58 1.84
N GLY A 152 16.00 -33.34 2.47
CA GLY A 152 15.89 -32.57 3.71
C GLY A 152 14.46 -32.09 4.01
N ASP A 153 14.30 -31.15 4.95
CA ASP A 153 12.97 -30.57 5.28
C ASP A 153 12.33 -29.99 4.00
N PRO A 154 11.15 -30.48 3.59
CA PRO A 154 10.47 -30.01 2.38
C PRO A 154 10.03 -28.54 2.48
N ARG A 155 10.03 -27.95 3.68
CA ARG A 155 9.71 -26.54 3.88
C ARG A 155 10.89 -25.67 3.46
N TYR A 156 10.64 -24.90 2.42
CA TYR A 156 11.60 -23.99 1.86
C TYR A 156 11.93 -22.85 2.86
N PRO A 157 13.20 -22.63 3.27
CA PRO A 157 13.52 -21.70 4.36
C PRO A 157 13.21 -20.22 4.07
N GLY A 158 12.98 -19.85 2.81
CA GLY A 158 12.50 -18.52 2.44
C GLY A 158 10.99 -18.37 2.41
N PHE A 159 10.24 -19.47 2.51
CA PHE A 159 8.78 -19.45 2.47
C PHE A 159 8.18 -19.37 3.88
N HIS A 160 7.18 -18.50 4.05
CA HIS A 160 6.32 -18.51 5.22
C HIS A 160 4.89 -18.11 4.84
N GLN A 161 3.93 -18.57 5.64
CA GLN A 161 2.55 -18.09 5.59
C GLN A 161 2.44 -16.78 6.36
N ASP A 162 1.46 -15.96 6.00
CA ASP A 162 1.32 -14.58 6.46
C ASP A 162 2.52 -13.70 6.10
N ASP A 163 2.26 -12.54 5.53
CA ASP A 163 3.28 -11.53 5.34
C ASP A 163 2.68 -10.15 5.57
N TRP A 164 3.25 -9.40 6.49
CA TRP A 164 2.80 -8.07 6.86
C TRP A 164 3.90 -7.07 6.58
N GLU A 165 3.71 -6.33 5.49
CA GLU A 165 4.56 -5.25 5.04
C GLU A 165 3.87 -3.90 5.29
N GLY A 166 4.62 -2.81 5.24
CA GLY A 166 4.09 -1.50 5.56
C GLY A 166 4.85 -0.34 4.93
N TYR A 167 4.12 0.76 4.79
CA TYR A 167 4.59 2.07 4.36
C TYR A 167 4.24 3.08 5.45
N PHE A 168 5.20 3.92 5.81
CA PHE A 168 5.09 4.80 6.95
C PHE A 168 5.31 6.23 6.49
N VAL A 169 4.47 7.12 6.99
CA VAL A 169 4.52 8.56 6.72
C VAL A 169 4.69 9.26 8.05
N ARG A 170 5.57 10.26 8.06
CA ARG A 170 5.76 11.21 9.16
C ARG A 170 5.53 12.61 8.64
N ILE A 171 4.68 13.35 9.33
CA ILE A 171 4.34 14.74 9.05
C ILE A 171 4.72 15.54 10.30
N ASP A 172 5.72 16.41 10.20
CA ASP A 172 6.12 17.25 11.33
C ASP A 172 5.17 18.44 11.53
N ALA A 173 5.40 19.22 12.60
CA ALA A 173 4.59 20.40 12.93
C ALA A 173 4.62 21.51 11.86
N ARG A 174 5.59 21.49 10.94
CA ARG A 174 5.70 22.43 9.82
C ARG A 174 5.07 21.87 8.54
N GLY A 175 4.54 20.66 8.58
CA GLY A 175 3.97 19.96 7.43
C GLY A 175 5.00 19.27 6.54
N ASN A 176 6.28 19.15 6.96
CA ASN A 176 7.25 18.40 6.17
C ASN A 176 6.93 16.91 6.23
N VAL A 177 6.95 16.26 5.06
CA VAL A 177 6.58 14.85 4.91
C VAL A 177 7.82 14.01 4.66
N ALA A 178 7.99 12.94 5.44
CA ALA A 178 9.01 11.94 5.23
C ALA A 178 8.41 10.53 5.27
N VAL A 179 8.95 9.62 4.46
CA VAL A 179 8.42 8.27 4.29
C VAL A 179 9.50 7.20 4.35
N ARG A 180 9.09 5.97 4.65
CA ARG A 180 9.89 4.74 4.59
C ARG A 180 8.98 3.54 4.42
N ALA A 181 9.53 2.38 4.07
CA ALA A 181 8.80 1.12 4.00
C ALA A 181 9.47 0.06 4.88
N SER A 182 8.72 -0.95 5.32
CA SER A 182 9.30 -2.14 5.94
C SER A 182 10.07 -2.95 4.91
N SER A 183 11.12 -3.62 5.36
CA SER A 183 11.89 -4.54 4.56
C SER A 183 12.52 -5.56 5.48
N HIS A 184 12.02 -6.79 5.41
CA HIS A 184 12.39 -7.88 6.31
C HIS A 184 12.25 -7.46 7.78
N ARG A 185 13.36 -7.39 8.52
CA ARG A 185 13.39 -7.10 9.97
C ARG A 185 13.47 -5.60 10.31
N GLY A 186 13.46 -4.73 9.31
CA GLY A 186 13.69 -3.30 9.52
C GLY A 186 12.88 -2.41 8.59
N TYR A 187 13.33 -1.17 8.48
CA TYR A 187 12.73 -0.16 7.61
C TYR A 187 13.79 0.42 6.69
N ARG A 188 13.40 0.86 5.49
CA ARG A 188 14.31 1.53 4.56
C ARG A 188 13.58 2.55 3.70
N TYR A 189 14.32 3.57 3.28
CA TYR A 189 13.86 4.50 2.26
C TYR A 189 14.05 3.92 0.86
N CYS A 190 15.27 3.54 0.48
CA CYS A 190 15.59 3.00 -0.84
C CYS A 190 16.12 1.56 -0.77
N LYS A 191 16.27 0.88 -1.92
CA LYS A 191 16.73 -0.53 -1.97
C LYS A 191 18.16 -0.71 -1.47
N GLN A 192 19.01 0.31 -1.62
CA GLN A 192 20.42 0.27 -1.25
C GLN A 192 20.62 0.22 0.28
N ARG A 193 21.64 -0.51 0.75
CA ARG A 193 21.97 -0.67 2.18
C ARG A 193 22.13 0.67 2.92
N ARG A 194 22.69 1.68 2.24
CA ARG A 194 22.86 3.03 2.81
C ARG A 194 21.55 3.69 3.26
N CYS A 195 20.40 3.22 2.78
CA CYS A 195 19.08 3.74 3.15
C CYS A 195 18.38 2.97 4.27
N GLU A 196 19.06 1.99 4.89
CA GLU A 196 18.50 1.25 6.02
C GLU A 196 18.26 2.18 7.21
N GLY A 197 17.08 2.06 7.82
CA GLY A 197 16.61 2.90 8.91
C GLY A 197 16.29 4.35 8.53
N MET A 198 16.53 4.77 7.28
CA MET A 198 16.32 6.15 6.85
C MET A 198 14.85 6.45 6.55
N TRP A 199 14.46 7.68 6.88
CA TRP A 199 13.32 8.38 6.30
C TRP A 199 13.79 9.19 5.08
N GLY A 200 12.94 9.37 4.08
CA GLY A 200 13.24 10.23 2.92
C GLY A 200 11.99 10.89 2.32
N GLY A 201 12.14 11.63 1.23
CA GLY A 201 11.03 12.40 0.64
C GLY A 201 9.91 11.51 0.08
N GLU A 202 8.66 11.97 0.19
CA GLU A 202 7.50 11.27 -0.38
C GLU A 202 7.57 11.25 -1.92
N THR A 203 7.37 10.08 -2.52
CA THR A 203 7.26 9.89 -3.98
C THR A 203 5.84 9.59 -4.44
N GLY A 204 4.93 9.33 -3.51
CA GLY A 204 3.59 8.80 -3.78
C GLY A 204 3.55 7.32 -4.13
N TRP A 205 4.67 6.59 -4.04
CA TRP A 205 4.76 5.17 -4.39
C TRP A 205 5.56 4.35 -3.39
N THR A 206 5.20 3.09 -3.24
CA THR A 206 6.04 2.04 -2.64
C THR A 206 6.14 0.85 -3.58
N ARG A 207 7.31 0.21 -3.61
CA ARG A 207 7.55 -0.96 -4.46
C ARG A 207 7.57 -2.22 -3.61
N VAL A 208 6.78 -3.20 -4.04
CA VAL A 208 6.64 -4.53 -3.47
C VAL A 208 7.63 -5.45 -4.17
N SER A 209 8.62 -5.95 -3.44
CA SER A 209 9.62 -6.84 -4.03
C SER A 209 9.11 -8.25 -4.26
N LYS A 210 9.63 -8.88 -5.32
CA LYS A 210 9.20 -10.21 -5.74
C LYS A 210 9.50 -11.25 -4.66
N GLY A 211 8.48 -12.03 -4.31
CA GLY A 211 8.58 -13.12 -3.36
C GLY A 211 8.54 -12.62 -1.92
N SER A 212 9.47 -11.76 -1.52
CA SER A 212 9.59 -11.31 -0.12
C SER A 212 8.57 -10.26 0.31
N HIS A 213 7.90 -9.60 -0.65
CA HIS A 213 7.08 -8.39 -0.50
C HIS A 213 7.75 -7.16 0.13
N ALA A 214 8.96 -7.30 0.67
CA ALA A 214 9.81 -6.24 1.21
C ALA A 214 9.70 -4.92 0.44
N GLY A 215 9.25 -3.90 1.16
CA GLY A 215 9.00 -2.57 0.65
C GLY A 215 10.27 -1.74 0.47
N HIS A 216 10.26 -0.86 -0.53
CA HIS A 216 11.15 0.29 -0.61
C HIS A 216 10.51 1.39 -1.45
N ILE A 217 10.98 2.63 -1.28
CA ILE A 217 10.57 3.75 -2.11
C ILE A 217 11.24 3.62 -3.48
N PRO A 218 10.48 3.51 -4.59
CA PRO A 218 11.05 3.35 -5.91
C PRO A 218 11.73 4.63 -6.37
N LEU A 219 12.87 4.47 -7.07
CA LEU A 219 13.45 5.50 -7.92
C LEU A 219 12.69 5.54 -9.28
N PRO A 220 12.85 6.58 -10.13
CA PRO A 220 12.06 6.75 -11.36
C PRO A 220 12.02 5.50 -12.26
N ARG A 221 10.86 5.33 -12.92
CA ARG A 221 10.25 4.04 -13.31
C ARG A 221 11.01 3.16 -14.32
N ARG A 222 10.91 1.84 -14.08
CA ARG A 222 10.74 0.80 -15.12
C ARG A 222 9.23 0.50 -15.26
N ARG A 223 8.76 0.06 -16.43
CA ARG A 223 7.35 -0.36 -16.63
C ARG A 223 7.04 -1.60 -15.78
N GLU A 224 6.22 -1.44 -14.76
CA GLU A 224 5.80 -2.47 -13.81
C GLU A 224 4.32 -2.30 -13.48
N ARG A 225 3.66 -3.40 -13.10
CA ARG A 225 2.26 -3.42 -12.70
C ARG A 225 2.05 -2.53 -11.48
N THR A 226 0.89 -1.88 -11.40
CA THR A 226 0.59 -0.96 -10.30
C THR A 226 -0.78 -1.18 -9.67
N SER A 227 -0.96 -0.68 -8.44
CA SER A 227 -2.25 -0.30 -7.88
C SER A 227 -2.18 1.17 -7.52
N THR A 228 -2.87 2.02 -8.25
CA THR A 228 -3.03 3.44 -7.91
C THR A 228 -3.84 3.62 -6.61
N PRO A 229 -3.58 4.70 -5.85
CA PRO A 229 -4.28 4.95 -4.58
C PRO A 229 -5.81 5.00 -4.69
N ALA A 230 -6.34 5.43 -5.84
CA ALA A 230 -7.76 5.61 -6.03
C ALA A 230 -8.57 4.31 -5.93
N GLY A 231 -7.98 3.17 -6.28
CA GLY A 231 -8.64 1.86 -6.26
C GLY A 231 -8.32 0.99 -5.03
N LEU A 232 -7.47 1.47 -4.11
CA LEU A 232 -7.15 0.74 -2.88
C LEU A 232 -8.28 0.87 -1.86
N ARG A 233 -8.69 -0.26 -1.28
CA ARG A 233 -9.64 -0.30 -0.16
C ARG A 233 -8.92 0.02 1.14
N LEU A 234 -9.43 0.98 1.91
CA LEU A 234 -8.83 1.41 3.17
C LEU A 234 -9.60 0.86 4.38
N VAL A 235 -8.88 0.29 5.34
CA VAL A 235 -9.45 -0.25 6.59
C VAL A 235 -8.73 0.36 7.79
N PRO A 236 -9.41 1.14 8.66
CA PRO A 236 -8.81 1.63 9.91
C PRO A 236 -8.56 0.47 10.88
N LEU A 237 -7.34 0.32 11.38
CA LEU A 237 -6.98 -0.76 12.32
C LEU A 237 -7.61 -0.57 13.70
N GLU A 238 -8.04 0.65 14.02
CA GLU A 238 -8.80 1.01 15.22
C GLU A 238 -10.19 0.38 15.23
N THR A 239 -10.75 0.13 14.03
CA THR A 239 -12.08 -0.48 13.84
C THR A 239 -12.01 -1.94 13.38
N TYR A 240 -10.81 -2.45 13.08
CA TYR A 240 -10.63 -3.82 12.63
C TYR A 240 -10.72 -4.78 13.82
N ASP A 241 -11.52 -5.84 13.69
CA ASP A 241 -11.60 -6.88 14.70
C ASP A 241 -10.32 -7.72 14.71
N ARG A 242 -9.45 -7.39 15.66
CA ARG A 242 -8.15 -8.07 15.87
C ARG A 242 -8.30 -9.37 16.66
N SER A 243 -9.42 -9.57 17.35
CA SER A 243 -9.61 -10.74 18.24
C SER A 243 -9.71 -12.03 17.44
N GLY A 244 -10.29 -11.97 16.24
CA GLY A 244 -10.35 -13.09 15.30
C GLY A 244 -9.05 -13.37 14.53
N TYR A 245 -8.00 -12.56 14.67
CA TYR A 245 -6.74 -12.80 13.95
C TYR A 245 -5.86 -13.82 14.69
N VAL A 246 -5.71 -15.00 14.08
CA VAL A 246 -4.72 -16.01 14.48
C VAL A 246 -3.63 -16.07 13.38
N PRO A 247 -2.34 -15.86 13.72
CA PRO A 247 -1.26 -16.03 12.76
C PRO A 247 -1.19 -17.46 12.23
N LEU A 248 -1.04 -17.63 10.93
CA LEU A 248 -0.76 -18.94 10.33
C LEU A 248 0.70 -19.35 10.54
N ASP A 249 1.61 -18.37 10.55
CA ASP A 249 3.01 -18.56 10.94
C ASP A 249 3.28 -17.80 12.25
N PRO A 250 3.72 -18.49 13.33
CA PRO A 250 3.96 -17.86 14.63
C PRO A 250 5.15 -16.89 14.61
N GLY A 251 6.06 -16.99 13.64
CA GLY A 251 7.17 -16.07 13.44
C GLY A 251 6.74 -14.72 12.85
N ILE A 252 5.56 -14.66 12.23
CA ILE A 252 5.06 -13.46 11.57
C ILE A 252 4.16 -12.66 12.50
N ARG A 253 4.60 -11.44 12.80
CA ARG A 253 3.89 -10.53 13.70
C ARG A 253 2.94 -9.64 12.90
N PRO A 254 1.63 -9.60 13.24
CA PRO A 254 0.72 -8.60 12.69
C PRO A 254 1.09 -7.19 13.17
N PRO A 255 0.56 -6.14 12.53
CA PRO A 255 0.91 -4.74 12.81
C PRO A 255 0.90 -4.38 14.30
N TRP A 256 -0.15 -4.76 15.02
CA TRP A 256 -0.33 -4.44 16.44
C TRP A 256 0.59 -5.19 17.41
N ARG A 257 1.44 -6.09 16.91
CA ARG A 257 2.50 -6.76 17.68
C ARG A 257 3.91 -6.33 17.28
N LYS A 258 4.05 -5.45 16.27
CA LYS A 258 5.35 -4.89 15.86
C LYS A 258 5.71 -3.68 16.73
N ARG A 259 7.01 -3.43 16.97
CA ARG A 259 7.45 -2.30 17.82
C ARG A 259 6.97 -0.94 17.33
N VAL A 260 6.89 -0.77 16.01
CA VAL A 260 6.43 0.47 15.37
C VAL A 260 4.98 0.84 15.71
N TRP A 261 4.18 -0.12 16.20
CA TRP A 261 2.82 0.13 16.67
C TRP A 261 2.79 1.09 17.86
N LEU A 262 3.75 0.94 18.77
CA LEU A 262 3.89 1.75 20.00
C LEU A 262 4.84 2.92 19.80
N ASN A 263 5.90 2.73 19.01
CA ASN A 263 6.88 3.77 18.71
C ASN A 263 7.03 3.92 17.19
N PRO A 264 6.35 4.89 16.54
CA PRO A 264 6.37 5.03 15.08
C PRO A 264 7.77 5.36 14.52
N GLU A 265 8.75 5.70 15.37
CA GLU A 265 10.16 5.94 15.03
C GLU A 265 11.06 4.70 15.24
N ALA A 266 10.52 3.54 15.62
CA ALA A 266 11.28 2.30 15.76
C ALA A 266 12.09 1.97 14.48
N ARG A 267 13.28 1.38 14.64
CA ARG A 267 14.18 1.06 13.51
C ARG A 267 14.09 -0.40 13.04
N ASP A 268 13.48 -1.25 13.85
CA ASP A 268 13.23 -2.66 13.56
C ASP A 268 11.76 -3.02 13.78
N THR A 269 11.33 -4.12 13.17
CA THR A 269 9.95 -4.61 13.30
C THR A 269 9.67 -5.26 14.66
N GLY A 270 10.74 -5.57 15.41
CA GLY A 270 10.72 -6.36 16.63
C GLY A 270 10.69 -7.85 16.36
#